data_AF-A0A1V6CKX7-F1
#
_entry.id   AF-A0A1V6CKX7-F1
#
_cell.length_a   1.000
_cell.length_b   1.000
_cell.length_c   1.000
_cell.angle_alpha   90.00
_cell.angle_beta   90.00
_cell.angle_gamma   90.00
#
_symmetry.space_group_name_H-M   'P 1'
#
loop_
_entity.id
_entity.type
_entity.pdbx_description
1 polymer ?
#
loop_
_entity_poly.entity_id
_entity_poly.type
_entity_poly.pdbx_seq_one_letter_code
_entity_poly.pdbx_strand_id
1 'polypeptide(L)'
;MSIKAFYQKVVTCNNKECAGFAVHDKKNGYMPRAFQWSSTIPCDILVVSKNPGHPLKQESYKGKDGHQLLNEYMSFRKKVIKVFYNSNDPSARFTRNMRRYLRYFLGIDMELKQYQDYHFMIKDDHELFRRVAFTNLYKCSTKKESGKIPTDMFENCFNKLFVEELEIYKPKVVLAAGNEVYNFLKHRIKYPIVKVKHFTYFYPKKDEVKILKNLKLNVLKLMKVLDE
;
A
#
# COMPACT_ATOMS: atom_id res chain seq x y z
N MET A 1 16.84 -7.31 -9.52
CA MET A 1 15.72 -8.27 -9.68
C MET A 1 14.55 -7.56 -10.35
N SER A 2 13.78 -8.22 -11.23
CA SER A 2 12.55 -7.63 -11.77
C SER A 2 11.43 -7.65 -10.74
N ILE A 3 10.50 -6.70 -10.84
CA ILE A 3 9.35 -6.68 -9.93
C ILE A 3 8.49 -7.95 -10.02
N LYS A 4 8.39 -8.54 -11.22
CA LYS A 4 7.69 -9.81 -11.45
C LYS A 4 8.36 -10.96 -10.68
N ALA A 5 9.69 -11.03 -10.70
CA ALA A 5 10.44 -12.05 -9.95
C ALA A 5 10.29 -11.87 -8.44
N PHE A 6 10.32 -10.61 -7.96
CA PHE A 6 10.05 -10.31 -6.56
C PHE A 6 8.63 -10.75 -6.15
N TYR A 7 7.62 -10.47 -6.98
CA TYR A 7 6.25 -10.91 -6.69
C TYR A 7 6.09 -12.42 -6.71
N GLN A 8 6.78 -13.12 -7.62
CA GLN A 8 6.83 -14.58 -7.59
C GLN A 8 7.33 -15.07 -6.22
N LYS A 9 8.43 -14.50 -5.72
CA LYS A 9 8.99 -14.81 -4.39
C LYS A 9 7.98 -14.54 -3.26
N VAL A 10 7.23 -13.44 -3.33
CA VAL A 10 6.17 -13.13 -2.34
C VAL A 10 5.08 -14.19 -2.36
N VAL A 11 4.44 -14.43 -3.51
CA VAL A 11 3.24 -15.31 -3.58
C VAL A 11 3.55 -16.78 -3.31
N THR A 12 4.81 -17.20 -3.47
CA THR A 12 5.26 -18.56 -3.13
C THR A 12 5.96 -18.65 -1.77
N CYS A 13 5.92 -17.60 -0.96
CA CYS A 13 6.53 -17.61 0.37
C CYS A 13 5.81 -18.61 1.29
N ASN A 14 6.48 -19.71 1.60
CA ASN A 14 5.98 -20.75 2.50
C ASN A 14 6.59 -20.62 3.90
N ASN A 15 6.51 -19.43 4.51
CA ASN A 15 7.20 -19.19 5.78
C ASN A 15 6.50 -19.93 6.94
N LYS A 16 6.98 -21.15 7.24
CA LYS A 16 6.51 -21.99 8.36
C LYS A 16 6.65 -21.27 9.71
N GLU A 17 7.59 -20.33 9.84
CA GLU A 17 7.76 -19.49 11.04
C GLU A 17 6.56 -18.57 11.30
N CYS A 18 5.75 -18.28 10.28
CA CYS A 18 4.52 -17.48 10.41
C CYS A 18 3.28 -18.34 10.73
N ALA A 19 3.46 -19.64 10.99
CA ALA A 19 2.37 -20.56 11.28
C ALA A 19 1.53 -20.09 12.48
N GLY A 20 0.21 -20.23 12.36
CA GLY A 20 -0.75 -19.81 13.40
C GLY A 20 -1.20 -18.34 13.32
N PHE A 21 -0.39 -17.46 12.72
CA PHE A 21 -0.68 -16.03 12.56
C PHE A 21 -1.02 -15.63 11.12
N ALA A 22 -0.21 -16.10 10.16
CA ALA A 22 -0.53 -15.96 8.74
C ALA A 22 -1.74 -16.82 8.41
N VAL A 23 -2.69 -16.27 7.65
CA VAL A 23 -3.74 -17.06 7.02
C VAL A 23 -3.22 -17.51 5.67
N HIS A 24 -2.78 -18.76 5.60
CA HIS A 24 -2.44 -19.44 4.35
C HIS A 24 -3.54 -20.45 4.09
N ASP A 25 -4.52 -20.06 3.29
CA ASP A 25 -5.70 -20.87 2.98
C ASP A 25 -5.96 -20.80 1.48
N LYS A 26 -5.37 -21.77 0.77
CA LYS A 26 -5.55 -21.93 -0.67
C LYS A 26 -7.02 -22.15 -1.03
N LYS A 27 -7.82 -22.81 -0.18
CA LYS A 27 -9.24 -23.09 -0.42
C LYS A 27 -10.07 -21.80 -0.40
N ASN A 28 -9.68 -20.83 0.42
CA ASN A 28 -10.39 -19.55 0.52
C ASN A 28 -9.62 -18.37 -0.10
N GLY A 29 -8.51 -18.64 -0.82
CA GLY A 29 -7.77 -17.63 -1.56
C GLY A 29 -6.90 -16.72 -0.68
N TYR A 30 -6.53 -17.15 0.52
CA TYR A 30 -5.59 -16.43 1.37
C TYR A 30 -4.16 -16.87 1.08
N MET A 31 -3.37 -15.97 0.49
CA MET A 31 -1.94 -16.14 0.24
C MET A 31 -1.17 -14.86 0.57
N PRO A 32 0.17 -14.96 0.72
CA PRO A 32 1.02 -13.79 0.78
C PRO A 32 0.84 -12.91 -0.47
N ARG A 33 0.65 -11.60 -0.25
CA ARG A 33 0.39 -10.59 -1.27
C ARG A 33 1.04 -9.28 -0.86
N ALA A 34 1.63 -8.61 -1.84
CA ALA A 34 1.84 -7.17 -1.79
C ALA A 34 0.99 -6.55 -2.90
N PHE A 35 0.48 -5.34 -2.70
CA PHE A 35 -0.35 -4.66 -3.69
C PHE A 35 0.45 -3.58 -4.41
N GLN A 36 0.96 -3.87 -5.60
CA GLN A 36 1.58 -2.88 -6.46
C GLN A 36 0.58 -2.25 -7.41
N TRP A 37 0.55 -0.92 -7.42
CA TRP A 37 -0.05 -0.16 -8.50
C TRP A 37 0.97 0.51 -9.44
N SER A 38 2.22 0.67 -9.02
CA SER A 38 3.15 1.52 -9.78
C SER A 38 3.54 0.99 -11.14
N SER A 39 3.39 1.79 -12.18
CA SER A 39 3.92 1.53 -13.52
C SER A 39 5.39 1.93 -13.69
N THR A 40 6.00 2.64 -12.72
CA THR A 40 7.33 3.24 -12.88
C THR A 40 8.24 2.90 -11.70
N ILE A 41 9.49 2.55 -12.01
CA ILE A 41 10.56 2.34 -11.05
C ILE A 41 11.75 3.19 -11.53
N PRO A 42 12.35 4.06 -10.69
CA PRO A 42 11.99 4.35 -9.29
C PRO A 42 10.64 5.07 -9.15
N CYS A 43 10.04 5.04 -7.95
CA CYS A 43 8.80 5.78 -7.66
C CYS A 43 9.05 7.01 -6.78
N ASP A 44 8.14 7.98 -6.81
CA ASP A 44 8.20 9.15 -5.92
C ASP A 44 7.82 8.75 -4.49
N ILE A 45 6.69 8.05 -4.35
CA ILE A 45 6.15 7.65 -3.06
C ILE A 45 6.00 6.12 -3.02
N LEU A 46 6.48 5.49 -1.94
CA LEU A 46 6.08 4.13 -1.57
C LEU A 46 5.17 4.20 -0.35
N VAL A 47 3.90 3.84 -0.53
CA VAL A 47 2.94 3.71 0.56
C VAL A 47 3.08 2.32 1.18
N VAL A 48 3.21 2.28 2.51
CA VAL A 48 3.41 1.04 3.25
C VAL A 48 2.29 0.89 4.28
N SER A 49 1.43 -0.09 4.04
CA SER A 49 0.43 -0.55 5.00
C SER A 49 0.97 -1.69 5.85
N LYS A 50 0.20 -2.08 6.86
CA LYS A 50 0.58 -3.18 7.76
C LYS A 50 0.56 -4.54 7.07
N ASN A 51 -0.56 -4.90 6.46
CA ASN A 51 -0.84 -6.21 5.87
C ASN A 51 -1.92 -6.08 4.77
N PRO A 52 -2.04 -7.04 3.84
CA PRO A 52 -2.97 -6.96 2.70
C PRO A 52 -4.46 -7.11 3.04
N GLY A 53 -4.85 -7.24 4.32
CA GLY A 53 -6.24 -7.54 4.69
C GLY A 53 -6.75 -8.86 4.11
N HIS A 54 -8.07 -9.02 4.00
CA HIS A 54 -8.70 -10.19 3.38
C HIS A 54 -8.77 -10.06 1.85
N PRO A 55 -8.76 -11.17 1.10
CA PRO A 55 -8.99 -11.14 -0.34
C PRO A 55 -10.33 -10.48 -0.70
N LEU A 56 -10.29 -9.56 -1.65
CA LEU A 56 -11.49 -8.95 -2.22
C LEU A 56 -12.25 -9.98 -3.06
N LYS A 57 -13.55 -9.77 -3.26
CA LYS A 57 -14.39 -10.65 -4.10
C LYS A 57 -13.87 -10.77 -5.54
N GLN A 58 -13.18 -9.76 -6.03
CA GLN A 58 -12.64 -9.70 -7.39
C GLN A 58 -11.26 -10.37 -7.50
N GLU A 59 -10.64 -10.74 -6.38
CA GLU A 59 -9.39 -11.48 -6.35
C GLU A 59 -9.66 -12.98 -6.50
N SER A 60 -9.15 -13.58 -7.58
CA SER A 60 -9.49 -14.96 -7.99
C SER A 60 -8.37 -15.93 -7.66
N TYR A 61 -7.92 -16.00 -6.41
CA TYR A 61 -6.77 -16.85 -6.03
C TYR A 61 -7.14 -18.23 -5.49
N LYS A 62 -8.43 -18.49 -5.26
CA LYS A 62 -8.92 -19.77 -4.73
C LYS A 62 -8.40 -20.95 -5.56
N GLY A 63 -7.79 -21.92 -4.89
CA GLY A 63 -7.29 -23.16 -5.52
C GLY A 63 -6.00 -22.99 -6.33
N LYS A 64 -5.39 -21.80 -6.38
CA LYS A 64 -4.21 -21.52 -7.22
C LYS A 64 -2.90 -21.62 -6.44
N ASP A 65 -1.82 -21.93 -7.12
CA ASP A 65 -0.46 -21.96 -6.57
C ASP A 65 0.59 -21.42 -7.54
N GLY A 66 1.83 -21.27 -7.05
CA GLY A 66 3.00 -21.00 -7.88
C GLY A 66 2.81 -19.86 -8.88
N HIS A 67 2.97 -20.19 -10.16
CA HIS A 67 2.82 -19.24 -11.28
C HIS A 67 1.36 -18.81 -11.52
N GLN A 68 0.37 -19.63 -11.14
CA GLN A 68 -1.04 -19.26 -11.29
C GLN A 68 -1.38 -18.06 -10.39
N LEU A 69 -0.85 -18.03 -9.16
CA LEU A 69 -1.03 -16.89 -8.25
C LEU A 69 -0.42 -15.61 -8.81
N LEU A 70 0.79 -15.70 -9.37
CA LEU A 70 1.42 -14.54 -10.01
C LEU A 70 0.58 -14.03 -11.17
N ASN A 71 0.08 -14.91 -12.04
CA ASN A 71 -0.73 -14.51 -13.19
C ASN A 71 -2.04 -13.83 -12.77
N GLU A 72 -2.71 -14.37 -11.76
CA GLU A 72 -3.91 -13.74 -11.21
C GLU A 72 -3.65 -12.40 -10.58
N TYR A 73 -2.56 -12.30 -9.82
CA TYR A 73 -2.16 -11.04 -9.23
C TYR A 73 -1.87 -9.98 -10.30
N MET A 74 -1.13 -10.35 -11.35
CA MET A 74 -0.82 -9.45 -12.48
C MET A 74 -2.08 -9.06 -13.26
N SER A 75 -3.05 -9.98 -13.39
CA SER A 75 -4.37 -9.71 -13.99
C SER A 75 -5.21 -8.77 -13.11
N PHE A 76 -5.29 -9.06 -11.82
CA PHE A 76 -5.98 -8.24 -10.84
C PHE A 76 -5.41 -6.82 -10.80
N ARG A 77 -4.09 -6.66 -10.81
CA ARG A 77 -3.43 -5.35 -10.89
C ARG A 77 -3.88 -4.51 -12.09
N LYS A 78 -4.19 -5.11 -13.24
CA LYS A 78 -4.71 -4.35 -14.40
C LYS A 78 -6.17 -3.92 -14.20
N LYS A 79 -6.93 -4.66 -13.41
CA LYS A 79 -8.37 -4.46 -13.16
C LYS A 79 -8.66 -3.61 -11.93
N VAL A 80 -7.78 -3.66 -10.93
CA VAL A 80 -7.94 -3.07 -9.58
C VAL A 80 -8.22 -1.58 -9.66
N ILE A 81 -7.63 -0.91 -10.66
CA ILE A 81 -7.93 0.45 -11.07
C ILE A 81 -9.45 0.52 -11.24
N LYS A 82 -10.02 -0.06 -12.32
CA LYS A 82 -11.46 -0.07 -12.63
C LYS A 82 -12.37 -0.54 -11.49
N VAL A 83 -11.98 -1.56 -10.73
CA VAL A 83 -12.77 -2.12 -9.61
C VAL A 83 -13.00 -1.09 -8.51
N PHE A 84 -12.01 -0.25 -8.20
CA PHE A 84 -12.13 0.75 -7.14
C PHE A 84 -12.71 2.11 -7.58
N TYR A 85 -12.97 2.35 -8.89
CA TYR A 85 -13.64 3.59 -9.34
C TYR A 85 -15.15 3.56 -9.12
N ASN A 86 -15.78 2.39 -9.25
CA ASN A 86 -17.23 2.32 -9.49
C ASN A 86 -18.03 1.71 -8.32
N SER A 87 -17.40 1.46 -7.17
CA SER A 87 -18.08 0.78 -6.06
C SER A 87 -18.34 1.71 -4.88
N ASN A 88 -19.61 1.79 -4.45
CA ASN A 88 -20.00 2.21 -3.10
C ASN A 88 -19.60 1.18 -2.01
N ASP A 89 -18.80 0.18 -2.38
CA ASP A 89 -18.32 -0.86 -1.48
C ASP A 89 -17.48 -0.23 -0.35
N PRO A 90 -17.83 -0.47 0.93
CA PRO A 90 -17.03 -0.04 2.08
C PRO A 90 -15.57 -0.46 2.00
N SER A 91 -15.25 -1.60 1.35
CA SER A 91 -13.88 -2.06 1.10
C SER A 91 -13.08 -1.12 0.19
N ALA A 92 -13.74 -0.30 -0.63
CA ALA A 92 -13.10 0.70 -1.47
C ALA A 92 -12.70 1.98 -0.72
N ARG A 93 -13.09 2.15 0.55
CA ARG A 93 -12.78 3.34 1.36
C ARG A 93 -11.27 3.56 1.46
N PHE A 94 -10.52 2.50 1.76
CA PHE A 94 -9.06 2.55 1.84
C PHE A 94 -8.47 3.15 0.57
N THR A 95 -8.80 2.57 -0.58
CA THR A 95 -8.27 2.98 -1.88
C THR A 95 -8.71 4.40 -2.25
N ARG A 96 -9.96 4.77 -1.96
CA ARG A 96 -10.50 6.12 -2.23
C ARG A 96 -9.75 7.19 -1.46
N ASN A 97 -9.56 7.00 -0.16
CA ASN A 97 -8.87 7.95 0.70
C ASN A 97 -7.40 8.07 0.33
N MET A 98 -6.77 6.92 0.08
CA MET A 98 -5.38 6.88 -0.35
C MET A 98 -5.18 7.66 -1.65
N ARG A 99 -6.04 7.45 -2.65
CA ARG A 99 -6.00 8.21 -3.92
C ARG A 99 -6.17 9.70 -3.69
N ARG A 100 -7.21 10.13 -2.96
CA ARG A 100 -7.45 11.54 -2.61
C ARG A 100 -6.20 12.16 -1.99
N TYR A 101 -5.66 11.55 -0.94
CA TYR A 101 -4.54 12.14 -0.21
C TYR A 101 -3.25 12.16 -1.02
N LEU A 102 -2.94 11.10 -1.77
CA LEU A 102 -1.74 11.06 -2.60
C LEU A 102 -1.78 12.06 -3.76
N ARG A 103 -2.92 12.19 -4.44
CA ARG A 103 -3.08 13.20 -5.51
C ARG A 103 -2.87 14.61 -4.97
N TYR A 104 -3.36 14.88 -3.77
CA TYR A 104 -3.11 16.14 -3.08
C TYR A 104 -1.63 16.37 -2.79
N PHE A 105 -0.97 15.38 -2.19
CA PHE A 105 0.44 15.47 -1.82
C PHE A 105 1.33 15.70 -3.04
N LEU A 106 1.01 15.05 -4.16
CA LEU A 106 1.74 15.16 -5.42
C LEU A 106 1.38 16.39 -6.25
N GLY A 107 0.37 17.17 -5.83
CA GLY A 107 -0.11 18.34 -6.56
C GLY A 107 -0.80 18.00 -7.89
N ILE A 108 -1.29 16.76 -8.06
CA ILE A 108 -1.98 16.33 -9.29
C ILE A 108 -3.32 17.05 -9.42
N ASP A 109 -4.07 17.20 -8.33
CA ASP A 109 -5.25 18.07 -8.30
C ASP A 109 -4.96 19.28 -7.40
N MET A 110 -5.24 20.48 -7.91
CA MET A 110 -4.85 21.73 -7.24
C MET A 110 -5.84 22.19 -6.16
N GLU A 111 -7.11 21.81 -6.24
CA GLU A 111 -8.14 22.40 -5.38
C GLU A 111 -8.55 21.56 -4.17
N LEU A 112 -8.36 22.15 -2.99
CA LEU A 112 -8.60 21.49 -1.70
C LEU A 112 -10.08 21.09 -1.47
N LYS A 113 -11.02 21.76 -2.17
CA LYS A 113 -12.46 21.49 -2.08
C LYS A 113 -12.85 20.10 -2.60
N GLN A 114 -12.10 19.55 -3.57
CA GLN A 114 -12.37 18.24 -4.14
C GLN A 114 -12.05 17.09 -3.16
N TYR A 115 -11.22 17.34 -2.13
CA TYR A 115 -10.89 16.34 -1.11
C TYR A 115 -11.90 16.29 0.04
N GLN A 116 -12.89 17.18 0.10
CA GLN A 116 -13.93 17.12 1.13
C GLN A 116 -15.20 16.40 0.65
N ASP A 117 -15.37 16.29 -0.66
CA ASP A 117 -16.48 15.55 -1.26
C ASP A 117 -16.11 14.06 -1.40
N TYR A 118 -16.88 13.19 -0.74
CA TYR A 118 -16.71 11.74 -0.81
C TYR A 118 -17.24 11.13 -2.11
N HIS A 119 -17.96 11.91 -2.92
CA HIS A 119 -18.50 11.56 -4.23
C HIS A 119 -17.65 12.07 -5.39
N PHE A 120 -16.54 12.78 -5.11
CA PHE A 120 -15.65 13.26 -6.16
C PHE A 120 -15.11 12.09 -7.00
N MET A 121 -15.55 12.01 -8.26
CA MET A 121 -15.13 10.98 -9.21
C MET A 121 -13.83 11.40 -9.88
N ILE A 122 -12.72 10.83 -9.42
CA ILE A 122 -11.44 10.92 -10.13
C ILE A 122 -11.57 10.14 -11.44
N LYS A 123 -11.44 10.82 -12.58
CA LYS A 123 -11.61 10.23 -13.92
C LYS A 123 -10.36 9.52 -14.45
N ASP A 124 -9.17 9.88 -13.96
CA ASP A 124 -7.90 9.29 -14.38
C ASP A 124 -6.87 9.26 -13.24
N ASP A 125 -6.19 8.13 -13.02
CA ASP A 125 -5.05 7.98 -12.10
C ASP A 125 -3.77 7.50 -12.78
N HIS A 126 -3.67 7.56 -14.11
CA HIS A 126 -2.44 7.20 -14.82
C HIS A 126 -1.24 7.99 -14.29
N GLU A 127 -1.42 9.27 -13.96
CA GLU A 127 -0.37 10.08 -13.36
C GLU A 127 -0.04 9.64 -11.91
N LEU A 128 -1.05 9.39 -11.09
CA LEU A 128 -0.86 8.91 -9.72
C LEU A 128 -0.09 7.58 -9.70
N PHE A 129 -0.50 6.62 -10.53
CA PHE A 129 0.12 5.29 -10.58
C PHE A 129 1.48 5.29 -11.28
N ARG A 130 1.81 6.31 -12.07
CA ARG A 130 3.19 6.51 -12.55
C ARG A 130 4.13 6.94 -11.42
N ARG A 131 3.63 7.57 -10.37
CA ARG A 131 4.45 8.16 -9.31
C ARG A 131 4.42 7.39 -7.99
N VAL A 132 3.39 6.57 -7.76
CA VAL A 132 3.20 5.89 -6.47
C VAL A 132 3.22 4.38 -6.59
N ALA A 133 3.99 3.75 -5.71
CA ALA A 133 3.89 2.34 -5.37
C ALA A 133 3.16 2.15 -4.04
N PHE A 134 2.53 1.00 -3.88
CA PHE A 134 1.91 0.58 -2.64
C PHE A 134 2.47 -0.80 -2.27
N THR A 135 2.53 -1.08 -0.98
CA THR A 135 2.92 -2.39 -0.47
C THR A 135 2.51 -2.54 1.01
N ASN A 136 2.82 -3.70 1.59
CA ASN A 136 2.61 -3.99 2.99
C ASN A 136 3.91 -4.39 3.68
N LEU A 137 4.09 -4.02 4.95
CA LEU A 137 5.23 -4.47 5.74
C LEU A 137 5.19 -5.99 5.97
N TYR A 138 4.02 -6.51 6.35
CA TYR A 138 3.76 -7.94 6.43
C TYR A 138 2.98 -8.40 5.19
N LYS A 139 3.51 -9.39 4.47
CA LYS A 139 2.91 -9.82 3.19
C LYS A 139 1.70 -10.74 3.35
N CYS A 140 1.42 -11.28 4.52
CA CYS A 140 0.33 -12.25 4.68
C CYS A 140 -0.92 -11.61 5.27
N SER A 141 -2.09 -12.11 4.87
CA SER A 141 -3.33 -11.83 5.58
C SER A 141 -3.27 -12.37 7.00
N THR A 142 -3.98 -11.73 7.92
CA THR A 142 -4.10 -12.14 9.32
C THR A 142 -5.53 -12.58 9.63
N LYS A 143 -5.70 -13.44 10.64
CA LYS A 143 -7.05 -13.92 11.06
C LYS A 143 -7.98 -12.75 11.41
N LYS A 144 -7.44 -11.75 12.11
CA LYS A 144 -8.10 -10.46 12.37
C LYS A 144 -7.30 -9.38 11.66
N GLU A 145 -7.93 -8.61 10.77
CA GLU A 145 -7.24 -7.56 10.00
C GLU A 145 -6.57 -6.52 10.91
N SER A 146 -7.22 -6.17 12.02
CA SER A 146 -6.71 -5.25 13.05
C SER A 146 -5.85 -5.92 14.13
N GLY A 147 -5.66 -7.24 14.07
CA GLY A 147 -4.91 -7.99 15.08
C GLY A 147 -3.45 -7.54 15.17
N LYS A 148 -2.88 -7.50 16.37
CA LYS A 148 -1.45 -7.22 16.58
C LYS A 148 -0.62 -8.30 15.89
N ILE A 149 0.33 -7.88 15.04
CA ILE A 149 1.30 -8.80 14.44
C ILE A 149 2.52 -8.81 15.37
N PRO A 150 3.01 -10.00 15.78
CA PRO A 150 4.23 -10.10 16.59
C PRO A 150 5.43 -9.41 15.92
N THR A 151 6.30 -8.79 16.71
CA THR A 151 7.44 -8.00 16.19
C THR A 151 8.43 -8.85 15.40
N ASP A 152 8.72 -10.06 15.89
CA ASP A 152 9.53 -11.08 15.20
C ASP A 152 8.99 -11.42 13.81
N MET A 153 7.66 -11.47 13.64
CA MET A 153 7.06 -11.68 12.32
C MET A 153 7.23 -10.49 11.38
N PHE A 154 7.14 -9.26 11.90
CA PHE A 154 7.51 -8.08 11.12
C PHE A 154 8.98 -8.10 10.74
N GLU A 155 9.88 -8.44 11.66
CA GLU A 155 11.32 -8.53 11.41
C GLU A 155 11.65 -9.57 10.35
N ASN A 156 11.04 -10.76 10.43
CA ASN A 156 11.20 -11.80 9.43
C ASN A 156 10.73 -11.35 8.05
N CYS A 157 9.54 -10.75 7.95
CA CYS A 157 9.02 -10.27 6.67
C CYS A 157 9.84 -9.09 6.13
N PHE A 158 10.30 -8.21 7.02
CA PHE A 158 11.13 -7.06 6.70
C PHE A 158 12.45 -7.50 6.07
N ASN A 159 13.18 -8.37 6.76
CA ASN A 159 14.49 -8.86 6.32
C ASN A 159 14.40 -9.74 5.07
N LYS A 160 13.39 -10.62 4.97
CA LYS A 160 13.26 -11.57 3.85
C LYS A 160 12.75 -10.93 2.56
N LEU A 161 11.89 -9.91 2.67
CA LEU A 161 11.13 -9.37 1.53
C LEU A 161 11.15 -7.84 1.43
N PHE A 162 10.93 -7.11 2.52
CA PHE A 162 10.71 -5.66 2.43
C PHE A 162 11.97 -4.85 2.09
N VAL A 163 13.14 -5.23 2.64
CA VAL A 163 14.42 -4.56 2.31
C VAL A 163 14.69 -4.65 0.81
N GLU A 164 14.51 -5.84 0.24
CA GLU A 164 14.68 -6.07 -1.20
C GLU A 164 13.67 -5.25 -2.03
N GLU A 165 12.42 -5.17 -1.56
CA GLU A 165 11.39 -4.36 -2.21
C GLU A 165 11.73 -2.87 -2.24
N LEU A 166 12.33 -2.34 -1.17
CA LEU A 166 12.81 -0.96 -1.12
C LEU A 166 13.94 -0.71 -2.14
N GLU A 167 14.84 -1.66 -2.34
CA GLU A 167 15.90 -1.57 -3.35
C GLU A 167 15.35 -1.67 -4.78
N ILE A 168 14.21 -2.33 -4.98
CA ILE A 168 13.51 -2.34 -6.26
C ILE A 168 12.85 -0.98 -6.51
N TYR A 169 11.99 -0.49 -5.60
CA TYR A 169 11.22 0.73 -5.85
C TYR A 169 12.03 2.02 -5.74
N LYS A 170 13.09 2.04 -4.92
CA LYS A 170 13.93 3.20 -4.65
C LYS A 170 13.11 4.50 -4.45
N PRO A 171 12.16 4.53 -3.49
CA PRO A 171 11.26 5.65 -3.34
C PRO A 171 12.00 6.93 -2.93
N LYS A 172 11.50 8.11 -3.32
CA LYS A 172 11.97 9.37 -2.73
C LYS A 172 11.50 9.52 -1.29
N VAL A 173 10.27 9.09 -1.00
CA VAL A 173 9.69 9.11 0.35
C VAL A 173 8.80 7.88 0.61
N VAL A 174 8.80 7.41 1.85
CA VAL A 174 7.93 6.34 2.35
C VAL A 174 6.78 6.94 3.15
N LEU A 175 5.53 6.60 2.81
CA LEU A 175 4.37 6.91 3.64
C LEU A 175 3.99 5.68 4.47
N ALA A 176 4.25 5.74 5.77
CA ALA A 176 3.87 4.68 6.69
C ALA A 176 2.43 4.89 7.20
N ALA A 177 1.54 3.97 6.82
CA ALA A 177 0.12 4.02 7.15
C ALA A 177 -0.14 3.43 8.55
N GLY A 178 -0.29 4.31 9.54
CA GLY A 178 -0.55 3.95 10.93
C GLY A 178 0.69 3.93 11.83
N ASN A 179 0.46 3.98 13.15
CA ASN A 179 1.53 4.09 14.15
C ASN A 179 2.46 2.88 14.18
N GLU A 180 1.91 1.66 14.07
CA GLU A 180 2.68 0.41 14.14
C GLU A 180 3.72 0.32 13.02
N VAL A 181 3.31 0.58 11.78
CA VAL A 181 4.20 0.60 10.60
C VAL A 181 5.27 1.68 10.74
N TYR A 182 4.87 2.90 11.11
CA TYR A 182 5.81 4.01 11.26
C TYR A 182 6.86 3.74 12.34
N ASN A 183 6.44 3.30 13.52
CA ASN A 183 7.34 3.02 14.64
C ASN A 183 8.33 1.89 14.33
N PHE A 184 7.90 0.89 13.56
CA PHE A 184 8.78 -0.17 13.09
C PHE A 184 9.83 0.36 12.11
N LEU A 185 9.42 1.14 11.11
CA LEU A 185 10.29 1.55 10.00
C LEU A 185 11.21 2.73 10.28
N LYS A 186 10.83 3.68 11.15
CA LYS A 186 11.47 5.01 11.27
C LYS A 186 12.97 5.04 11.53
N HIS A 187 13.56 3.95 12.04
CA HIS A 187 15.00 3.82 12.29
C HIS A 187 15.62 2.61 11.57
N ARG A 188 14.87 1.96 10.68
CA ARG A 188 15.28 0.72 10.00
C ARG A 188 15.46 0.88 8.49
N ILE A 189 15.07 2.03 7.93
CA ILE A 189 15.18 2.29 6.49
C ILE A 189 16.00 3.55 6.23
N LYS A 190 16.71 3.57 5.10
CA LYS A 190 17.51 4.73 4.66
C LYS A 190 16.69 5.84 3.99
N TYR A 191 15.40 5.59 3.75
CA TYR A 191 14.53 6.50 3.01
C TYR A 191 13.79 7.46 3.96
N PRO A 192 13.57 8.73 3.56
CA PRO A 192 12.69 9.63 4.28
C PRO A 192 11.31 9.00 4.52
N ILE A 193 10.76 9.21 5.71
CA ILE A 193 9.51 8.56 6.12
C ILE A 193 8.54 9.57 6.74
N VAL A 194 7.30 9.55 6.26
CA VAL A 194 6.20 10.35 6.80
C VAL A 194 5.14 9.42 7.34
N LYS A 195 4.73 9.67 8.59
CA LYS A 195 3.58 8.99 9.18
C LYS A 195 2.28 9.56 8.61
N VAL A 196 1.42 8.70 8.11
CA VAL A 196 0.04 9.05 7.72
C VAL A 196 -0.95 8.19 8.48
N LYS A 197 -2.19 8.68 8.63
CA LYS A 197 -3.28 7.87 9.17
C LYS A 197 -3.56 6.71 8.21
N HIS A 198 -3.89 5.54 8.76
CA HIS A 198 -4.31 4.40 7.93
C HIS A 198 -5.53 4.80 7.10
N PHE A 199 -5.50 4.52 5.78
CA PHE A 199 -6.44 5.10 4.82
C PHE A 199 -7.89 4.65 4.99
N THR A 200 -8.17 3.63 5.79
CA THR A 200 -9.55 3.28 6.21
C THR A 200 -10.20 4.38 7.07
N TYR A 201 -9.40 5.25 7.70
CA TYR A 201 -9.88 6.31 8.58
C TYR A 201 -9.73 7.69 7.96
N PHE A 202 -10.66 8.58 8.30
CA PHE A 202 -10.59 10.00 7.97
C PHE A 202 -9.82 10.77 9.02
N TYR A 203 -9.18 11.87 8.61
CA TYR A 203 -8.76 12.90 9.56
C TYR A 203 -10.00 13.61 10.13
N PRO A 204 -9.93 14.16 11.36
CA PRO A 204 -11.04 14.93 11.92
C PRO A 204 -11.42 16.07 10.98
N LYS A 205 -12.71 16.19 10.61
CA LYS A 205 -13.19 17.16 9.60
C LYS A 205 -12.73 18.60 9.87
N LYS A 206 -12.74 19.02 11.14
CA LYS A 206 -12.30 20.36 11.58
C LYS A 206 -10.82 20.65 11.29
N ASP A 207 -9.97 19.61 11.29
CA ASP A 207 -8.51 19.75 11.17
C ASP A 207 -7.96 19.16 9.87
N GLU A 208 -8.77 18.43 9.09
CA GLU A 208 -8.34 17.65 7.91
C GLU A 208 -7.55 18.52 6.93
N VAL A 209 -8.03 19.72 6.61
CA VAL A 209 -7.34 20.64 5.68
C VAL A 209 -5.95 21.02 6.19
N LYS A 210 -5.85 21.40 7.47
CA LYS A 210 -4.59 21.79 8.10
C LYS A 210 -3.61 20.62 8.13
N ILE A 211 -4.09 19.44 8.53
CA ILE A 211 -3.28 18.22 8.61
C ILE A 211 -2.77 17.82 7.22
N LEU A 212 -3.65 17.78 6.21
CA LEU A 212 -3.27 17.42 4.85
C LEU A 212 -2.30 18.44 4.25
N LYS A 213 -2.48 19.74 4.49
CA LYS A 213 -1.52 20.79 4.06
C LYS A 213 -0.14 20.55 4.66
N ASN A 214 -0.04 20.30 5.95
CA ASN A 214 1.23 20.03 6.62
C ASN A 214 1.88 18.75 6.10
N LEU A 215 1.10 17.68 5.88
CA LEU A 215 1.60 16.44 5.29
C LEU A 215 2.11 16.66 3.87
N LYS A 216 1.38 17.42 3.03
CA LYS A 216 1.80 17.78 1.68
C LYS A 216 3.15 18.50 1.69
N LEU A 217 3.28 19.56 2.50
CA LEU A 217 4.52 20.34 2.58
C LEU A 217 5.70 19.46 3.04
N ASN A 218 5.48 18.61 4.04
CA ASN A 218 6.51 17.68 4.51
C ASN A 218 6.93 16.68 3.41
N VAL A 219 5.95 16.08 2.72
CA VAL A 219 6.21 15.16 1.60
C VAL A 219 7.00 15.84 0.49
N LEU A 220 6.59 17.03 0.06
CA LEU A 220 7.27 17.77 -1.01
C LEU A 220 8.68 18.21 -0.61
N LYS A 221 8.89 18.65 0.64
CA LYS A 221 10.22 18.98 1.18
C LYS A 221 11.13 17.74 1.17
N LEU A 222 10.67 16.61 1.69
CA LEU A 222 11.47 15.37 1.72
C LEU A 222 11.76 14.81 0.32
N MET A 223 10.87 15.04 -0.65
CA MET A 223 11.10 14.71 -2.05
C MET A 223 12.05 15.69 -2.77
N LYS A 224 12.53 16.75 -2.09
CA LYS A 224 13.35 17.84 -2.66
C LYS A 224 12.65 18.55 -3.83
N VAL A 225 11.33 18.73 -3.72
CA VAL A 225 10.52 19.49 -4.69
C VAL A 225 10.34 20.94 -4.23
N LEU A 226 10.50 21.21 -2.94
CA LEU A 226 10.55 22.54 -2.35
C LEU A 226 11.96 22.73 -1.78
N ASP A 227 12.63 23.81 -2.16
CA ASP A 227 13.91 24.20 -1.57
C ASP A 227 13.71 24.67 -0.11
N GLU A 228 14.79 24.60 0.69
CA GLU A 228 14.77 24.93 2.14
C GLU A 228 14.52 26.41 2.43
#